data_AF-A0A934KUZ6-F1
#
_entry.id   AF-A0A934KUZ6-F1
#
_cell.length_a   1.000
_cell.length_b   1.000
_cell.length_c   1.000
_cell.angle_alpha   90.00
_cell.angle_beta   90.00
_cell.angle_gamma   90.00
#
_symmetry.space_group_name_H-M   'P 1'
#
loop_
_entity.id
_entity.type
_entity.pdbx_description
1 polymer ?
#
loop_
_entity_poly.entity_id
_entity_poly.type
_entity_poly.pdbx_seq_one_letter_code
_entity_poly.pdbx_strand_id
1 'polypeptide(L)'
;MRSRSSLQWPGPAFAVGFAALTSALAQPIAKPLPAAADPHIRVEISIPPAQTHVIGDATPLVWRFTNTSTQALAFMWEGCCRNNGKVEMRRQGPPPPAAGIVPSHSGPGPGIYSPKCDHCKQTRKLGEITVESTIAGPAIAHQFARAVRLAPGAGQEFPTLLSDWVRAEFTGDYKVRAQYLGVHPKQRPTMPRGVALWTGRTASTVLDLSLLSVADYLAERAAREATRQVRLELTGPAKLVAFQGTPLKLKLTNTSRAELRLDWPACLDLWIVASNGVRVLPASEPQLGAAETLVIPSGGAVERELAFSHELLVGEPFSAYQVFADLREITNALRVPSNPVAVTWQLDRDAVTRLVRDAADKPLTGARNAPLKLLRIYLGEIADPLRAVDIAALSPAAAKLTTDLRTSAGLKKLAPKPGRVDLSLSITPDGKFQFNEAAVAAAFADRALPAAGQLRAVLALRHHLGWDVGVGLKPEPATPLRHIVAALDAISPLQADLAATPSTPVFNADSTAFSTVSFQRAVIPANWLVRVSKNAGTVTLAAARRLPDPQRPGVEVMFSEAEIGRARFTDLPGAAALAALLADRQLTAPRLLVLAAPDLRWGELTAPLGPLINRSLPFDLLVQ
;
A
#
# COMPACT_ATOMS: atom_id res chain seq x y z
N MET A 1 -53.09 -30.10 6.48
CA MET A 1 -54.25 -30.78 7.08
C MET A 1 -53.99 -32.27 7.14
N ARG A 2 -54.47 -32.90 8.22
CA ARG A 2 -54.37 -34.31 8.65
C ARG A 2 -53.19 -34.67 9.56
N SER A 3 -53.61 -34.93 10.80
CA SER A 3 -52.96 -35.37 12.02
C SER A 3 -52.46 -36.81 12.00
N ARG A 4 -51.59 -37.16 12.97
CA ARG A 4 -51.80 -38.18 14.05
C ARG A 4 -50.46 -38.40 14.76
N SER A 5 -50.28 -37.95 16.01
CA SER A 5 -50.58 -38.64 17.28
C SER A 5 -49.74 -39.89 17.54
N SER A 6 -48.85 -39.86 18.54
CA SER A 6 -48.79 -40.84 19.64
C SER A 6 -47.67 -40.52 20.64
N LEU A 7 -48.03 -40.56 21.91
CA LEU A 7 -47.13 -40.60 23.08
C LEU A 7 -46.59 -42.04 23.27
N GLN A 8 -45.40 -42.19 23.85
CA GLN A 8 -45.18 -42.82 25.17
C GLN A 8 -43.70 -42.82 25.60
N TRP A 9 -43.50 -42.61 26.90
CA TRP A 9 -42.29 -42.63 27.76
C TRP A 9 -41.74 -44.06 27.99
N PRO A 10 -40.70 -44.40 28.83
CA PRO A 10 -39.98 -43.61 29.87
C PRO A 10 -38.46 -43.87 30.06
N GLY A 11 -37.83 -43.05 30.92
CA GLY A 11 -37.01 -43.57 32.04
C GLY A 11 -35.48 -43.76 31.89
N PRO A 12 -34.73 -43.83 33.01
CA PRO A 12 -33.56 -42.95 33.23
C PRO A 12 -32.23 -43.64 33.63
N ALA A 13 -31.19 -42.81 33.79
CA ALA A 13 -30.15 -42.85 34.85
C ALA A 13 -28.69 -43.26 34.52
N PHE A 14 -27.79 -42.53 35.21
CA PHE A 14 -26.37 -42.75 35.58
C PHE A 14 -25.23 -42.68 34.54
N ALA A 15 -24.51 -41.55 34.61
CA ALA A 15 -23.13 -41.40 35.10
C ALA A 15 -21.92 -42.12 34.46
N VAL A 16 -20.86 -41.29 34.32
CA VAL A 16 -19.40 -41.55 34.31
C VAL A 16 -18.72 -41.99 33.00
N GLY A 17 -17.90 -41.07 32.48
CA GLY A 17 -16.51 -41.31 32.07
C GLY A 17 -16.26 -41.77 30.64
N PHE A 18 -15.60 -40.94 29.82
CA PHE A 18 -14.26 -41.25 29.30
C PHE A 18 -13.63 -40.01 28.67
N ALA A 19 -12.35 -39.85 29.01
CA ALA A 19 -11.43 -38.77 28.68
C ALA A 19 -11.38 -38.41 27.18
N ALA A 20 -11.50 -37.12 26.88
CA ALA A 20 -10.88 -36.54 25.69
C ALA A 20 -9.61 -35.80 26.14
N LEU A 21 -8.48 -36.49 25.97
CA LEU A 21 -7.14 -35.93 26.00
C LEU A 21 -7.02 -34.86 24.90
N THR A 22 -7.36 -33.61 25.21
CA THR A 22 -6.92 -32.47 24.41
C THR A 22 -5.48 -32.17 24.78
N SER A 23 -4.56 -32.85 24.13
CA SER A 23 -3.16 -32.42 24.02
C SER A 23 -3.13 -31.09 23.29
N ALA A 24 -3.32 -30.00 24.05
CA ALA A 24 -2.93 -28.68 23.63
C ALA A 24 -1.41 -28.71 23.46
N LEU A 25 -0.95 -28.87 22.21
CA LEU A 25 0.39 -28.47 21.80
C LEU A 25 0.45 -26.95 21.99
N ALA A 26 0.73 -26.54 23.23
CA ALA A 26 1.21 -25.21 23.53
C ALA A 26 2.45 -25.01 22.67
N GLN A 27 2.32 -24.19 21.63
CA GLN A 27 3.48 -23.69 20.92
C GLN A 27 4.41 -23.08 21.97
N PRO A 28 5.72 -23.40 21.96
CA PRO A 28 6.63 -22.78 22.90
C PRO A 28 6.60 -21.28 22.60
N ILE A 29 6.07 -20.52 23.56
CA ILE A 29 6.22 -19.07 23.60
C ILE A 29 7.72 -18.84 23.51
N ALA A 30 8.16 -18.25 22.39
CA ALA A 30 9.56 -17.90 22.22
C ALA A 30 9.96 -17.05 23.42
N LYS A 31 10.89 -17.57 24.22
CA LYS A 31 11.44 -16.90 25.39
C LYS A 31 11.93 -15.51 24.93
N PRO A 32 11.54 -14.40 25.59
CA PRO A 32 12.11 -13.11 25.28
C PRO A 32 13.63 -13.22 25.39
N LEU A 33 14.35 -12.88 24.34
CA LEU A 33 15.80 -12.71 24.43
C LEU A 33 16.10 -11.69 25.54
N PRO A 34 16.98 -12.00 26.51
CA PRO A 34 17.27 -11.08 27.59
C PRO A 34 17.86 -9.79 27.02
N ALA A 35 17.31 -8.67 27.51
CA ALA A 35 17.75 -7.32 27.19
C ALA A 35 19.09 -7.02 27.90
N ALA A 36 20.21 -7.32 27.26
CA ALA A 36 21.44 -6.61 27.57
C ALA A 36 21.46 -5.35 26.70
N ALA A 37 21.21 -4.18 27.30
CA ALA A 37 21.50 -2.91 26.67
C ALA A 37 22.99 -2.88 26.34
N ASP A 38 23.33 -2.67 25.07
CA ASP A 38 24.72 -2.54 24.65
C ASP A 38 25.29 -1.24 25.24
N PRO A 39 26.35 -1.27 26.06
CA PRO A 39 26.89 -0.09 26.74
C PRO A 39 27.59 0.89 25.79
N HIS A 40 27.74 0.55 24.50
CA HIS A 40 28.56 1.31 23.56
C HIS A 40 27.82 2.40 22.80
N ILE A 41 26.49 2.34 22.68
CA ILE A 41 25.67 3.40 22.06
C ILE A 41 24.52 3.79 23.01
N ARG A 42 24.47 5.06 23.37
CA ARG A 42 23.33 5.68 24.05
C ARG A 42 22.39 6.30 23.02
N VAL A 43 21.09 6.05 23.15
CA VAL A 43 20.06 6.77 22.41
C VAL A 43 19.26 7.67 23.35
N GLU A 44 19.02 8.90 22.93
CA GLU A 44 18.14 9.86 23.58
C GLU A 44 17.11 10.33 22.55
N ILE A 45 15.88 10.56 23.01
CA ILE A 45 14.86 11.23 22.21
C ILE A 45 14.44 12.52 22.88
N SER A 46 14.17 13.54 22.09
CA SER A 46 13.63 14.80 22.57
C SER A 46 12.61 15.34 21.58
N ILE A 47 11.65 16.08 22.13
CA ILE A 47 10.73 16.92 21.37
C ILE A 47 11.06 18.36 21.78
N PRO A 48 11.31 19.27 20.83
CA PRO A 48 11.54 20.67 21.15
C PRO A 48 10.38 21.22 22.01
N PRO A 49 10.67 21.98 23.07
CA PRO A 49 9.62 22.48 23.96
C PRO A 49 8.67 23.40 23.20
N ALA A 50 7.37 23.14 23.34
CA ALA A 50 6.30 24.01 22.88
C ALA A 50 5.34 24.25 24.05
N GLN A 51 4.65 25.40 24.07
CA GLN A 51 3.63 25.65 25.10
C GLN A 51 2.36 24.84 24.82
N THR A 52 2.10 24.48 23.57
CA THR A 52 0.96 23.62 23.20
C THR A 52 1.32 22.69 22.04
N HIS A 53 1.14 21.39 22.24
CA HIS A 53 1.16 20.39 21.17
C HIS A 53 -0.25 19.91 20.85
N VAL A 54 -0.64 19.99 19.58
CA VAL A 54 -1.93 19.53 19.06
C VAL A 54 -1.71 18.31 18.17
N ILE A 55 -2.56 17.30 18.30
CA ILE A 55 -2.53 16.10 17.47
C ILE A 55 -2.71 16.52 16.00
N GLY A 56 -1.74 16.17 15.15
CA GLY A 56 -1.66 16.61 13.77
C GLY A 56 -0.62 17.71 13.52
N ASP A 57 0.02 18.24 14.56
CA ASP A 57 1.25 19.02 14.41
C ASP A 57 2.35 18.19 13.75
N ALA A 58 3.25 18.86 13.02
CA ALA A 58 4.52 18.29 12.59
C ALA A 58 5.51 18.24 13.76
N THR A 59 5.13 17.60 14.86
CA THR A 59 5.91 17.55 16.11
C THR A 59 7.26 16.86 15.86
N PRO A 60 8.39 17.57 15.95
CA PRO A 60 9.69 16.96 15.72
C PRO A 60 10.03 15.97 16.84
N LEU A 61 10.45 14.76 16.47
CA LEU A 61 11.06 13.78 17.34
C LEU A 61 12.54 13.65 16.95
N VAL A 62 13.42 14.25 17.74
CA VAL A 62 14.86 14.25 17.52
C VAL A 62 15.47 13.03 18.20
N TRP A 63 16.19 12.22 17.43
CA TRP A 63 16.94 11.08 17.91
C TRP A 63 18.41 11.44 18.02
N ARG A 64 19.00 11.31 19.21
CA ARG A 64 20.42 11.54 19.45
C ARG A 64 21.12 10.23 19.79
N PHE A 65 22.06 9.82 18.95
CA PHE A 65 22.90 8.66 19.20
C PHE A 65 24.28 9.12 19.65
N THR A 66 24.76 8.64 20.79
CA THR A 66 26.09 8.94 21.31
C THR A 66 26.91 7.68 21.43
N ASN A 67 28.11 7.67 20.83
CA ASN A 67 29.05 6.57 20.96
C ASN A 67 29.85 6.71 22.25
N THR A 68 29.54 5.86 23.22
CA THR A 68 30.18 5.81 24.55
C THR A 68 31.37 4.86 24.60
N SER A 69 31.74 4.24 23.46
CA SER A 69 32.93 3.38 23.35
C SER A 69 34.18 4.15 22.92
N THR A 70 35.33 3.48 23.01
CA THR A 70 36.63 3.99 22.56
C THR A 70 36.91 3.71 21.08
N GLN A 71 36.04 2.98 20.38
CA GLN A 71 36.20 2.62 18.97
C GLN A 71 35.17 3.34 18.08
N ALA A 72 35.54 3.58 16.82
CA ALA A 72 34.59 4.12 15.86
C ALA A 72 33.55 3.04 15.52
N LEU A 73 32.27 3.38 15.68
CA LEU A 73 31.15 2.48 15.39
C LEU A 73 30.38 2.97 14.17
N ALA A 74 29.73 2.05 13.48
CA ALA A 74 28.78 2.35 12.44
C ALA A 74 27.45 1.62 12.67
N PHE A 75 26.37 2.28 12.33
CA PHE A 75 25.02 1.72 12.45
C PHE A 75 24.15 2.19 11.29
N MET A 76 23.03 1.52 11.07
CA MET A 76 22.12 1.85 10.00
C MET A 76 21.08 2.83 10.54
N TRP A 77 21.20 4.10 10.17
CA TRP A 77 20.09 5.05 10.25
C TRP A 77 19.16 4.82 9.06
N GLU A 78 17.87 4.96 9.31
CA GLU A 78 16.82 4.27 8.57
C GLU A 78 16.86 4.47 7.05
N GLY A 79 16.73 3.36 6.32
CA GLY A 79 16.49 3.30 4.87
C GLY A 79 15.00 3.13 4.53
N CYS A 80 14.68 2.39 3.47
CA CYS A 80 13.30 2.23 2.95
C CYS A 80 12.30 1.46 3.85
N CYS A 81 12.75 0.82 4.93
CA CYS A 81 11.93 0.13 5.92
C CYS A 81 12.50 0.49 7.32
N ARG A 82 11.71 1.14 8.19
CA ARG A 82 12.09 1.53 9.57
C ARG A 82 12.21 0.31 10.49
N ASN A 83 13.17 -0.57 10.18
CA ASN A 83 13.33 -1.89 10.79
C ASN A 83 14.18 -1.84 12.07
N ASN A 84 14.83 -0.71 12.32
CA ASN A 84 15.83 -0.56 13.37
C ASN A 84 15.29 0.23 14.56
N GLY A 85 14.46 1.25 14.33
CA GLY A 85 13.81 2.01 15.39
C GLY A 85 12.42 1.50 15.78
N LYS A 86 12.05 1.71 17.04
CA LYS A 86 10.69 1.55 17.57
C LYS A 86 10.40 2.69 18.54
N VAL A 87 9.19 3.27 18.47
CA VAL A 87 8.70 4.20 19.49
C VAL A 87 7.44 3.61 20.11
N GLU A 88 7.42 3.58 21.44
CA GLU A 88 6.27 3.22 22.24
C GLU A 88 5.69 4.49 22.85
N MET A 89 4.37 4.67 22.73
CA MET A 89 3.66 5.79 23.31
C MET A 89 2.49 5.27 24.15
N ARG A 90 2.47 5.63 25.43
CA ARG A 90 1.44 5.18 26.38
C ARG A 90 0.74 6.39 27.01
N ARG A 91 -0.56 6.49 26.78
CA ARG A 91 -1.41 7.48 27.44
C ARG A 91 -1.48 7.19 28.94
N GLN A 92 -1.42 8.23 29.75
CA GLN A 92 -1.58 8.17 31.20
C GLN A 92 -3.05 8.47 31.56
N GLY A 93 -3.56 7.81 32.60
CA GLY A 93 -4.93 8.01 33.09
C GLY A 93 -5.99 7.06 32.51
N PRO A 94 -7.26 7.19 32.94
CA PRO A 94 -8.35 6.28 32.58
C PRO A 94 -8.64 6.28 31.07
N PRO A 95 -9.12 5.16 30.50
CA PRO A 95 -9.42 5.06 29.08
C PRO A 95 -10.41 6.16 28.64
N PRO A 96 -10.29 6.67 27.40
CA PRO A 96 -11.21 7.70 26.91
C PRO A 96 -12.66 7.18 26.92
N PRO A 97 -13.67 8.06 27.10
CA PRO A 97 -15.06 7.67 26.95
C PRO A 97 -15.30 7.11 25.54
N ALA A 98 -16.10 6.05 25.44
CA ALA A 98 -16.46 5.40 24.18
C ALA A 98 -17.39 6.29 23.34
N ALA A 99 -16.86 7.37 22.78
CA ALA A 99 -17.56 8.24 21.86
C ALA A 99 -16.70 8.42 20.61
N GLY A 100 -17.08 7.69 19.56
CA GLY A 100 -16.43 7.71 18.26
C GLY A 100 -16.58 6.36 17.60
N ILE A 101 -17.29 6.32 16.46
CA ILE A 101 -17.21 5.19 15.54
C ILE A 101 -15.74 5.12 15.12
N VAL A 102 -14.99 4.16 15.66
CA VAL A 102 -13.75 3.71 15.04
C VAL A 102 -14.19 3.20 13.68
N PRO A 103 -13.81 3.84 12.55
CA PRO A 103 -14.05 3.24 11.26
C PRO A 103 -13.38 1.87 11.31
N SER A 104 -14.13 0.82 11.03
CA SER A 104 -13.52 -0.48 10.74
C SER A 104 -12.44 -0.24 9.70
N HIS A 105 -11.18 -0.44 10.10
CA HIS A 105 -10.05 -0.42 9.17
C HIS A 105 -10.22 -1.58 8.20
N SER A 106 -11.03 -1.42 7.15
CA SER A 106 -11.10 -2.35 6.03
C SER A 106 -9.95 -2.02 5.08
N GLY A 107 -8.75 -2.40 5.49
CA GLY A 107 -7.55 -2.33 4.68
C GLY A 107 -6.29 -2.24 5.55
N PRO A 108 -5.19 -2.93 5.19
CA PRO A 108 -3.92 -2.69 5.84
C PRO A 108 -3.52 -1.23 5.58
N GLY A 109 -3.54 -0.40 6.63
CA GLY A 109 -2.91 0.91 6.59
C GLY A 109 -1.43 0.76 6.21
N PRO A 110 -0.77 1.82 5.70
CA PRO A 110 0.66 1.80 5.44
C PRO A 110 1.42 1.84 6.76
N GLY A 111 1.28 0.79 7.58
CA GLY A 111 2.09 0.62 8.78
C GLY A 111 3.48 0.23 8.35
N ILE A 112 4.46 1.14 8.52
CA ILE A 112 5.93 0.97 8.61
C ILE A 112 6.64 0.22 7.44
N TYR A 113 5.91 -0.50 6.61
CA TYR A 113 6.40 -1.51 5.68
C TYR A 113 5.77 -1.31 4.32
N SER A 114 6.60 -1.00 3.33
CA SER A 114 6.18 -0.99 1.93
C SER A 114 5.87 -2.43 1.48
N PRO A 115 4.65 -2.72 0.98
CA PRO A 115 4.33 -4.03 0.41
C PRO A 115 5.11 -4.29 -0.89
N LYS A 116 5.80 -3.28 -1.44
CA LYS A 116 6.66 -3.40 -2.62
C LYS A 116 8.12 -3.68 -2.27
N CYS A 117 8.53 -3.56 -1.01
CA CYS A 117 9.91 -3.82 -0.61
C CYS A 117 10.11 -5.29 -0.25
N ASP A 118 10.99 -5.98 -0.95
CA ASP A 118 11.28 -7.41 -0.72
C ASP A 118 11.88 -7.67 0.66
N HIS A 119 12.62 -6.70 1.22
CA HIS A 119 13.12 -6.76 2.59
C HIS A 119 11.97 -6.76 3.61
N CYS A 120 11.02 -5.83 3.48
CA CYS A 120 9.81 -5.75 4.32
C CYS A 120 8.93 -7.03 4.21
N LYS A 121 8.80 -7.64 3.01
CA LYS A 121 8.04 -8.90 2.81
C LYS A 121 8.69 -10.09 3.52
N GLN A 122 10.02 -10.18 3.50
CA GLN A 122 10.76 -11.26 4.14
C GLN A 122 10.67 -11.20 5.67
N THR A 123 10.75 -10.00 6.24
CA THR A 123 10.63 -9.79 7.69
C THR A 123 9.24 -10.20 8.22
N ARG A 124 8.16 -9.94 7.45
CA ARG A 124 6.79 -10.38 7.80
C ARG A 124 6.60 -11.90 7.72
N LYS A 125 7.14 -12.55 6.69
CA LYS A 125 6.97 -14.00 6.47
C LYS A 125 7.54 -14.89 7.59
N LEU A 126 8.48 -14.36 8.38
CA LEU A 126 9.23 -15.14 9.36
C LEU A 126 8.78 -14.94 10.81
N GLY A 127 7.77 -14.10 11.06
CA GLY A 127 7.27 -13.83 12.43
C GLY A 127 8.31 -13.22 13.37
N GLU A 128 9.48 -12.79 12.86
CA GLU A 128 10.61 -12.29 13.66
C GLU A 128 10.37 -10.90 14.27
N ILE A 129 9.32 -10.19 13.83
CA ILE A 129 8.91 -8.91 14.41
C ILE A 129 7.41 -8.96 14.70
N THR A 130 7.05 -9.38 15.92
CA THR A 130 5.76 -9.04 16.52
C THR A 130 5.80 -7.54 16.83
N VAL A 131 5.29 -6.72 15.91
CA VAL A 131 5.14 -5.28 16.16
C VAL A 131 3.98 -5.07 17.11
N GLU A 132 4.23 -5.18 18.41
CA GLU A 132 3.35 -4.59 19.43
C GLU A 132 3.71 -3.10 19.53
N SER A 133 3.30 -2.34 18.51
CA SER A 133 2.98 -0.92 18.66
C SER A 133 1.49 -0.87 18.94
N THR A 134 1.05 -0.09 19.93
CA THR A 134 -0.37 0.07 20.24
C THR A 134 -1.13 0.63 19.03
N ILE A 135 -0.54 1.55 18.25
CA ILE A 135 -0.98 1.99 16.91
C ILE A 135 0.22 2.56 16.11
N ALA A 136 0.55 1.96 14.96
CA ALA A 136 1.67 2.42 14.11
C ALA A 136 1.32 3.66 13.26
N GLY A 137 2.26 4.61 13.12
CA GLY A 137 2.13 5.79 12.25
C GLY A 137 2.37 5.50 10.75
N PRO A 138 1.98 6.43 9.84
CA PRO A 138 2.27 6.32 8.41
C PRO A 138 3.77 6.46 8.12
N ALA A 139 4.31 5.60 7.24
CA ALA A 139 5.70 5.68 6.80
C ALA A 139 5.86 6.60 5.58
N ILE A 140 6.53 7.76 5.74
CA ILE A 140 6.77 8.72 4.64
C ILE A 140 8.25 8.82 4.25
N ALA A 141 9.19 8.18 4.97
CA ALA A 141 10.62 8.30 4.68
C ALA A 141 11.11 7.35 3.56
N HIS A 142 11.49 7.92 2.41
CA HIS A 142 12.33 7.28 1.38
C HIS A 142 13.64 8.05 1.23
N GLN A 143 14.72 7.62 1.90
CA GLN A 143 16.10 7.99 1.54
C GLN A 143 17.04 6.78 1.71
N PHE A 144 18.13 6.77 0.93
CA PHE A 144 19.04 5.63 0.79
C PHE A 144 19.68 5.22 2.12
N ALA A 145 19.60 3.94 2.45
CA ALA A 145 20.19 3.36 3.64
C ALA A 145 21.74 3.38 3.53
N ARG A 146 22.40 4.32 4.21
CA ARG A 146 23.85 4.34 4.37
C ARG A 146 24.20 4.13 5.84
N ALA A 147 25.27 3.38 6.09
CA ALA A 147 25.79 3.23 7.44
C ALA A 147 26.29 4.60 7.94
N VAL A 148 25.73 5.06 9.05
CA VAL A 148 26.16 6.24 9.78
C VAL A 148 27.39 5.87 10.61
N ARG A 149 28.46 6.67 10.49
CA ARG A 149 29.67 6.52 11.32
C ARG A 149 29.60 7.44 12.53
N LEU A 150 29.81 6.89 13.72
CA LEU A 150 29.97 7.63 14.97
C LEU A 150 31.39 7.45 15.51
N ALA A 151 32.14 8.55 15.61
CA ALA A 151 33.45 8.56 16.24
C ALA A 151 33.33 8.29 17.77
N PRO A 152 34.40 7.81 18.44
CA PRO A 152 34.42 7.67 19.90
C PRO A 152 34.04 8.98 20.59
N GLY A 153 33.10 8.92 21.54
CA GLY A 153 32.60 10.09 22.28
C GLY A 153 31.70 11.04 21.49
N ALA A 154 31.49 10.83 20.19
CA ALA A 154 30.69 11.73 19.36
C ALA A 154 29.19 11.41 19.45
N GLY A 155 28.37 12.46 19.34
CA GLY A 155 26.93 12.39 19.20
C GLY A 155 26.47 12.81 17.80
N GLN A 156 25.39 12.21 17.31
CA GLN A 156 24.73 12.64 16.08
C GLN A 156 23.21 12.65 16.26
N GLU A 157 22.59 13.71 15.72
CA GLU A 157 21.15 13.94 15.81
C GLU A 157 20.46 13.68 14.46
N PHE A 158 19.28 13.09 14.55
CA PHE A 158 18.43 12.80 13.41
C PHE A 158 17.00 13.25 13.69
N PRO A 159 16.51 14.28 12.97
CA PRO A 159 15.13 14.72 13.11
C PRO A 159 14.18 13.78 12.36
N THR A 160 13.10 13.40 13.04
CA THR A 160 11.92 12.73 12.46
C THR A 160 10.66 13.44 12.94
N LEU A 161 9.47 13.06 12.49
CA LEU A 161 8.21 13.53 13.09
C LEU A 161 7.71 12.51 14.12
N LEU A 162 7.01 12.92 15.17
CA LEU A 162 6.38 11.96 16.10
C LEU A 162 5.37 11.06 15.36
N SER A 163 4.62 11.64 14.43
CA SER A 163 3.62 10.96 13.60
C SER A 163 4.22 9.91 12.66
N ASP A 164 5.54 9.96 12.41
CA ASP A 164 6.24 8.91 11.67
C ASP A 164 6.28 7.57 12.41
N TRP A 165 6.16 7.61 13.74
CA TRP A 165 6.38 6.45 14.58
C TRP A 165 5.12 5.96 15.28
N VAL A 166 4.33 6.89 15.80
CA VAL A 166 3.14 6.60 16.62
C VAL A 166 1.97 7.47 16.20
N ARG A 167 0.76 6.92 16.30
CA ARG A 167 -0.48 7.67 16.11
C ARG A 167 -1.09 8.01 17.47
N ALA A 168 -1.30 9.30 17.71
CA ALA A 168 -2.10 9.79 18.84
C ALA A 168 -3.52 10.09 18.35
N GLU A 169 -4.52 9.68 19.12
CA GLU A 169 -5.94 9.87 18.74
C GLU A 169 -6.71 10.72 19.77
N PHE A 170 -6.22 10.83 21.01
CA PHE A 170 -6.95 11.45 22.11
C PHE A 170 -6.08 12.45 22.87
N THR A 171 -6.73 13.44 23.48
CA THR A 171 -6.07 14.31 24.46
C THR A 171 -5.54 13.52 25.65
N GLY A 172 -4.37 13.92 26.15
CA GLY A 172 -3.86 13.47 27.42
C GLY A 172 -2.35 13.60 27.53
N ASP A 173 -1.86 13.15 28.68
CA ASP A 173 -0.44 13.02 28.95
C ASP A 173 0.05 11.65 28.47
N TYR A 174 1.22 11.64 27.85
CA TYR A 174 1.82 10.48 27.24
C TYR A 174 3.24 10.27 27.77
N LYS A 175 3.59 9.00 27.95
CA LYS A 175 4.97 8.56 28.16
C LYS A 175 5.46 7.97 26.84
N VAL A 176 6.49 8.56 26.27
CA VAL A 176 7.10 8.17 24.99
C VAL A 176 8.46 7.55 25.26
N ARG A 177 8.74 6.40 24.66
CA ARG A 177 10.03 5.71 24.78
C ARG A 177 10.46 5.15 23.44
N ALA A 178 11.71 5.38 23.07
CA ALA A 178 12.31 4.83 21.88
C ALA A 178 13.18 3.61 22.19
N GLN A 179 13.25 2.68 21.24
CA GLN A 179 14.20 1.58 21.21
C GLN A 179 14.85 1.55 19.83
N TYR A 180 16.12 1.15 19.78
CA TYR A 180 16.86 1.10 18.52
C TYR A 180 17.79 -0.12 18.46
N LEU A 181 17.86 -0.73 17.28
CA LEU A 181 18.76 -1.80 16.89
C LEU A 181 19.77 -1.28 15.86
N GLY A 182 21.06 -1.32 16.16
CA GLY A 182 22.08 -0.67 15.33
C GLY A 182 22.12 -1.13 13.87
N VAL A 183 22.29 -2.43 13.64
CA VAL A 183 22.19 -3.06 12.31
C VAL A 183 21.37 -4.33 12.42
N HIS A 184 20.31 -4.43 11.62
CA HIS A 184 19.50 -5.63 11.57
C HIS A 184 20.33 -6.81 11.00
N PRO A 185 20.24 -8.04 11.54
CA PRO A 185 21.10 -9.18 11.10
C PRO A 185 21.05 -9.50 9.60
N LYS A 186 19.97 -9.12 8.92
CA LYS A 186 19.76 -9.30 7.46
C LYS A 186 20.19 -8.09 6.61
N GLN A 187 20.61 -6.99 7.22
CA GLN A 187 21.21 -5.87 6.51
C GLN A 187 22.67 -6.18 6.19
N ARG A 188 23.09 -5.85 4.96
CA ARG A 188 24.47 -5.99 4.48
C ARG A 188 25.00 -4.62 4.04
N PRO A 189 25.26 -3.68 4.98
CA PRO A 189 25.70 -2.35 4.62
C PRO A 189 27.12 -2.34 4.04
N THR A 190 27.37 -1.45 3.09
CA THR A 190 28.72 -1.17 2.60
C THR A 190 29.52 -0.46 3.69
N MET A 191 30.66 -1.02 4.07
CA MET A 191 31.43 -0.58 5.24
C MET A 191 32.58 0.39 4.90
N PRO A 192 32.71 1.52 5.60
CA PRO A 192 33.95 2.28 5.64
C PRO A 192 35.07 1.46 6.30
N ARG A 193 36.31 1.57 5.79
CA ARG A 193 37.47 0.90 6.41
C ARG A 193 37.70 1.42 7.83
N GLY A 194 38.01 0.52 8.78
CA GLY A 194 38.39 0.87 10.15
C GLY A 194 37.24 1.23 11.10
N VAL A 195 36.01 0.82 10.80
CA VAL A 195 34.82 1.08 11.64
C VAL A 195 34.11 -0.24 11.93
N ALA A 196 33.79 -0.51 13.19
CA ALA A 196 33.04 -1.71 13.59
C ALA A 196 31.53 -1.49 13.47
N LEU A 197 30.78 -2.53 13.09
CA LEU A 197 29.31 -2.47 13.09
C LEU A 197 28.75 -2.62 14.49
N TRP A 198 27.91 -1.68 14.90
CA TRP A 198 27.09 -1.83 16.07
C TRP A 198 25.83 -2.63 15.71
N THR A 199 25.74 -3.87 16.20
CA THR A 199 24.58 -4.77 16.02
C THR A 199 23.72 -4.89 17.28
N GLY A 200 24.09 -4.17 18.34
CA GLY A 200 23.41 -4.20 19.64
C GLY A 200 22.09 -3.41 19.66
N ARG A 201 21.45 -3.42 20.83
CA ARG A 201 20.19 -2.72 21.10
C ARG A 201 20.37 -1.70 22.21
N THR A 202 19.65 -0.60 22.11
CA THR A 202 19.60 0.46 23.13
C THR A 202 18.19 1.01 23.22
N ALA A 203 17.88 1.70 24.31
CA ALA A 203 16.58 2.31 24.54
C ALA A 203 16.76 3.68 25.18
N SER A 204 15.88 4.61 24.83
CA SER A 204 15.89 5.94 25.41
C SER A 204 15.35 5.91 26.84
N THR A 205 15.63 6.98 27.57
CA THR A 205 14.80 7.37 28.72
C THR A 205 13.38 7.67 28.27
N VAL A 206 12.45 7.65 29.22
CA VAL A 206 11.05 8.04 28.97
C VAL A 206 10.97 9.55 28.83
N LEU A 207 10.28 10.00 27.79
CA LEU A 207 9.93 11.38 27.52
C LEU A 207 8.46 11.61 27.89
N ASP A 208 8.19 12.71 28.56
CA ASP A 208 6.83 13.13 28.91
C ASP A 208 6.30 14.08 27.84
N LEU A 209 5.07 13.87 27.40
CA LEU A 209 4.45 14.65 26.33
C LEU A 209 2.95 14.83 26.59
N SER A 210 2.48 16.06 26.66
CA SER A 210 1.05 16.37 26.71
C SER A 210 0.56 16.75 25.32
N LEU A 211 -0.53 16.12 24.87
CA LEU A 211 -1.15 16.38 23.55
C LEU A 211 -2.61 16.77 23.72
N LEU A 212 -3.06 17.77 22.96
CA LEU A 212 -4.47 18.10 22.77
C LEU A 212 -4.98 17.53 21.46
N SER A 213 -6.18 16.94 21.47
CA SER A 213 -6.98 16.71 20.28
C SER A 213 -7.36 18.06 19.66
N VAL A 214 -7.65 18.07 18.35
CA VAL A 214 -8.14 19.29 17.69
C VAL A 214 -9.41 19.81 18.38
N ALA A 215 -10.33 18.92 18.77
CA ALA A 215 -11.58 19.30 19.39
C ALA A 215 -11.36 20.02 20.73
N ASP A 216 -10.50 19.46 21.60
CA ASP A 216 -10.20 20.07 22.89
C ASP A 216 -9.41 21.37 22.72
N TYR A 217 -8.49 21.41 21.74
CA TYR A 217 -7.78 22.64 21.38
C TYR A 217 -8.72 23.77 20.97
N LEU A 218 -9.72 23.47 20.12
CA LEU A 218 -10.73 24.45 19.70
C LEU A 218 -11.68 24.83 20.84
N ALA A 219 -11.95 23.94 21.79
CA ALA A 219 -12.75 24.25 22.97
C ALA A 219 -12.07 25.30 23.88
N GLU A 220 -10.74 25.34 23.90
CA GLU A 220 -9.95 26.34 24.64
C GLU A 220 -9.86 27.72 23.95
N ARG A 221 -10.44 27.88 22.75
CA ARG A 221 -10.31 29.09 21.94
C ARG A 221 -10.56 30.37 22.72
N ALA A 222 -11.69 30.48 23.42
CA ALA A 222 -12.06 31.71 24.13
C ALA A 222 -11.05 32.09 25.22
N ALA A 223 -10.50 31.10 25.94
CA ALA A 223 -9.48 31.32 26.96
C ALA A 223 -8.14 31.76 26.34
N ARG A 224 -7.76 31.15 25.19
CA ARG A 224 -6.55 31.50 24.45
C ARG A 224 -6.62 32.90 23.85
N GLU A 225 -7.77 33.27 23.28
CA GLU A 225 -8.04 34.63 22.78
C GLU A 225 -7.93 35.67 23.91
N ALA A 226 -8.54 35.40 25.06
CA ALA A 226 -8.46 36.30 26.21
C ALA A 226 -7.03 36.46 26.73
N THR A 227 -6.26 35.37 26.76
CA THR A 227 -4.87 35.35 27.24
C THR A 227 -3.93 36.11 26.30
N ARG A 228 -4.00 35.83 25.00
CA ARG A 228 -3.16 36.52 23.99
C ARG A 228 -3.68 37.90 23.64
N GLN A 229 -4.92 38.22 24.03
CA GLN A 229 -5.63 39.44 23.68
C GLN A 229 -5.76 39.66 22.16
N VAL A 230 -5.90 38.58 21.40
CA VAL A 230 -6.11 38.61 19.95
C VAL A 230 -7.25 37.65 19.60
N ARG A 231 -8.22 38.12 18.80
CA ARG A 231 -9.33 37.30 18.30
C ARG A 231 -9.18 37.06 16.81
N LEU A 232 -9.41 35.82 16.38
CA LEU A 232 -9.44 35.41 14.97
C LEU A 232 -10.85 34.95 14.60
N GLU A 233 -11.41 35.53 13.54
CA GLU A 233 -12.71 35.16 12.98
C GLU A 233 -12.53 34.73 11.53
N LEU A 234 -12.85 33.47 11.22
CA LEU A 234 -12.74 32.90 9.88
C LEU A 234 -14.14 32.68 9.29
N THR A 235 -14.33 33.11 8.06
CA THR A 235 -15.53 32.82 7.26
C THR A 235 -15.11 32.24 5.91
N GLY A 236 -15.97 31.43 5.30
CA GLY A 236 -15.62 30.69 4.11
C GLY A 236 -16.80 29.98 3.48
N PRO A 237 -16.57 29.27 2.36
CA PRO A 237 -17.62 28.55 1.67
C PRO A 237 -18.08 27.30 2.42
N ALA A 238 -19.37 27.01 2.40
CA ALA A 238 -19.91 25.75 2.93
C ALA A 238 -19.59 24.54 2.05
N LYS A 239 -19.27 24.75 0.76
CA LYS A 239 -18.97 23.72 -0.23
C LYS A 239 -17.89 24.19 -1.20
N LEU A 240 -16.92 23.33 -1.49
CA LEU A 240 -15.92 23.59 -2.51
C LEU A 240 -16.43 23.25 -3.90
N VAL A 241 -16.09 24.09 -4.87
CA VAL A 241 -16.35 23.86 -6.29
C VAL A 241 -15.01 23.61 -6.98
N ALA A 242 -14.92 22.52 -7.74
CA ALA A 242 -13.70 22.17 -8.46
C ALA A 242 -13.29 23.29 -9.42
N PHE A 243 -11.98 23.58 -9.47
CA PHE A 243 -11.35 24.61 -10.31
C PHE A 243 -11.88 26.05 -10.12
N GLN A 244 -12.60 26.32 -9.03
CA GLN A 244 -12.98 27.68 -8.64
C GLN A 244 -12.30 28.02 -7.32
N GLY A 245 -11.52 29.10 -7.30
CA GLY A 245 -10.97 29.65 -6.06
C GLY A 245 -12.11 30.23 -5.22
N THR A 246 -12.18 29.85 -3.94
CA THR A 246 -13.20 30.39 -3.03
C THR A 246 -12.49 30.81 -1.75
N PRO A 247 -12.10 32.10 -1.62
CA PRO A 247 -11.22 32.53 -0.55
C PRO A 247 -11.88 32.36 0.81
N LEU A 248 -11.05 32.08 1.82
CA LEU A 248 -11.44 32.24 3.21
C LEU A 248 -11.18 33.70 3.59
N LYS A 249 -12.09 34.31 4.36
CA LYS A 249 -11.89 35.65 4.90
C LYS A 249 -11.58 35.54 6.38
N LEU A 250 -10.37 35.95 6.74
CA LEU A 250 -9.87 35.97 8.11
C LEU A 250 -9.86 37.41 8.62
N LYS A 251 -10.53 37.65 9.74
CA LYS A 251 -10.46 38.91 10.48
C LYS A 251 -9.65 38.70 11.76
N LEU A 252 -8.62 39.52 11.95
CA LEU A 252 -7.82 39.56 13.17
C LEU A 252 -8.16 40.83 13.93
N THR A 253 -8.54 40.70 15.19
CA THR A 253 -8.87 41.84 16.07
C THR A 253 -7.91 41.88 17.24
N ASN A 254 -7.22 43.00 17.41
CA ASN A 254 -6.38 43.26 18.57
C ASN A 254 -7.26 43.75 19.72
N THR A 255 -7.42 42.93 20.75
CA THR A 255 -8.24 43.25 21.95
C THR A 255 -7.40 43.77 23.11
N SER A 256 -6.08 43.90 22.93
CA SER A 256 -5.17 44.46 23.92
C SER A 256 -5.24 45.99 23.94
N ARG A 257 -4.59 46.59 24.94
CA ARG A 257 -4.39 48.05 25.04
C ARG A 257 -3.12 48.54 24.32
N ALA A 258 -2.35 47.63 23.74
CA ALA A 258 -1.09 47.92 23.07
C ALA A 258 -1.21 47.68 21.56
N GLU A 259 -0.27 48.21 20.78
CA GLU A 259 -0.13 47.85 19.37
C GLU A 259 0.29 46.39 19.23
N LEU A 260 -0.34 45.67 18.30
CA LEU A 260 0.02 44.29 17.96
C LEU A 260 0.80 44.28 16.65
N ARG A 261 1.96 43.63 16.64
CA ARG A 261 2.77 43.39 15.44
C ARG A 261 2.85 41.90 15.13
N LEU A 262 2.57 41.51 13.89
CA LEU A 262 2.61 40.11 13.44
C LEU A 262 3.46 39.98 12.17
N ASP A 263 4.36 39.00 12.15
CA ASP A 263 5.15 38.64 10.98
C ASP A 263 4.29 37.78 10.04
N TRP A 264 3.67 38.41 9.06
CA TRP A 264 2.71 37.76 8.17
C TRP A 264 3.37 37.23 6.89
N PRO A 265 2.90 36.10 6.33
CA PRO A 265 1.99 35.12 6.93
C PRO A 265 2.72 34.09 7.82
N ALA A 266 4.02 34.29 8.10
CA ALA A 266 4.85 33.31 8.83
C ALA A 266 4.31 32.96 10.23
N CYS A 267 3.54 33.85 10.85
CA CYS A 267 2.88 33.64 12.12
C CYS A 267 1.57 32.82 12.03
N LEU A 268 1.11 32.43 10.85
CA LEU A 268 -0.20 31.81 10.63
C LEU A 268 -0.06 30.40 10.05
N ASP A 269 -0.94 29.50 10.50
CA ASP A 269 -1.20 28.21 9.86
C ASP A 269 -2.66 28.09 9.42
N LEU A 270 -2.88 27.31 8.36
CA LEU A 270 -4.22 26.86 7.97
C LEU A 270 -4.37 25.38 8.31
N TRP A 271 -5.41 25.07 9.08
CA TRP A 271 -5.73 23.72 9.52
C TRP A 271 -6.95 23.22 8.77
N ILE A 272 -6.81 22.04 8.17
CA ILE A 272 -7.89 21.29 7.54
C ILE A 272 -8.01 19.99 8.31
N VAL A 273 -9.21 19.66 8.78
CA VAL A 273 -9.44 18.54 9.70
C VAL A 273 -10.59 17.71 9.18
N ALA A 274 -10.34 16.42 8.99
CA ALA A 274 -11.34 15.47 8.56
C ALA A 274 -12.39 15.23 9.67
N SER A 275 -13.54 14.67 9.29
CA SER A 275 -14.65 14.37 10.21
C SER A 275 -14.29 13.44 11.37
N ASN A 276 -13.20 12.68 11.25
CA ASN A 276 -12.65 11.84 12.32
C ASN A 276 -11.68 12.58 13.26
N GLY A 277 -11.55 13.90 13.14
CA GLY A 277 -10.67 14.73 13.97
C GLY A 277 -9.20 14.74 13.56
N VAL A 278 -8.82 14.04 12.48
CA VAL A 278 -7.43 13.98 12.00
C VAL A 278 -7.14 15.17 11.10
N ARG A 279 -6.00 15.85 11.33
CA ARG A 279 -5.50 16.90 10.44
C ARG A 279 -5.14 16.31 9.08
N VAL A 280 -5.64 16.94 8.02
CA VAL A 280 -5.23 16.75 6.64
C VAL A 280 -4.00 17.61 6.36
N LEU A 281 -2.96 17.00 5.82
CA LEU A 281 -1.78 17.72 5.33
C LEU A 281 -1.87 17.78 3.81
N PRO A 282 -2.18 18.95 3.22
CA PRO A 282 -2.31 19.07 1.78
C PRO A 282 -0.96 18.77 1.09
N ALA A 283 -1.02 18.22 -0.12
CA ALA A 283 0.18 17.92 -0.92
C ALA A 283 0.98 19.17 -1.33
N SER A 284 0.34 20.34 -1.29
CA SER A 284 0.93 21.64 -1.56
C SER A 284 0.65 22.57 -0.38
N GLU A 285 1.62 23.42 -0.04
CA GLU A 285 1.43 24.40 1.03
C GLU A 285 0.35 25.43 0.64
N PRO A 286 -0.54 25.82 1.58
CA PRO A 286 -1.55 26.82 1.34
C PRO A 286 -0.91 28.21 1.13
N GLN A 287 -1.40 28.97 0.16
CA GLN A 287 -0.96 30.34 -0.07
C GLN A 287 -1.71 31.30 0.86
N LEU A 288 -1.03 31.79 1.90
CA LEU A 288 -1.63 32.61 2.97
C LEU A 288 -1.44 34.13 2.77
N GLY A 289 -0.77 34.56 1.70
CA GLY A 289 -0.54 35.96 1.37
C GLY A 289 0.94 36.32 1.19
N ALA A 290 1.20 37.58 0.87
CA ALA A 290 2.56 38.10 0.73
C ALA A 290 3.21 38.40 2.10
N ALA A 291 4.54 38.32 2.18
CA ALA A 291 5.24 38.61 3.42
C ALA A 291 5.17 40.10 3.78
N GLU A 292 4.72 40.42 4.99
CA GLU A 292 4.62 41.78 5.52
C GLU A 292 4.65 41.78 7.06
N THR A 293 4.90 42.94 7.68
CA THR A 293 4.66 43.12 9.12
C THR A 293 3.29 43.77 9.29
N LEU A 294 2.32 43.02 9.80
CA LEU A 294 1.01 43.56 10.14
C LEU A 294 1.10 44.34 11.44
N VAL A 295 0.64 45.59 11.38
CA VAL A 295 0.51 46.46 12.56
C VAL A 295 -0.98 46.70 12.81
N ILE A 296 -1.48 46.22 13.94
CA ILE A 296 -2.88 46.36 14.34
C ILE A 296 -2.93 47.24 15.60
N PRO A 297 -3.46 48.47 15.51
CA PRO A 297 -3.60 49.35 16.67
C PRO A 297 -4.42 48.70 17.80
N SER A 298 -4.27 49.20 19.02
CA SER A 298 -5.10 48.81 20.17
C SER A 298 -6.59 48.92 19.81
N GLY A 299 -7.36 47.84 20.01
CA GLY A 299 -8.78 47.77 19.64
C GLY A 299 -9.07 47.69 18.14
N GLY A 300 -8.05 47.74 17.29
CA GLY A 300 -8.17 47.71 15.84
C GLY A 300 -8.39 46.30 15.28
N ALA A 301 -8.76 46.23 13.99
CA ALA A 301 -8.91 44.98 13.27
C ALA A 301 -8.37 45.08 11.85
N VAL A 302 -7.96 43.94 11.29
CA VAL A 302 -7.52 43.81 9.90
C VAL A 302 -8.15 42.56 9.28
N GLU A 303 -8.50 42.65 8.00
CA GLU A 303 -9.02 41.52 7.22
C GLU A 303 -8.01 41.05 6.18
N ARG A 304 -7.94 39.74 5.97
CA ARG A 304 -7.09 39.07 4.98
C ARG A 304 -7.88 37.99 4.26
N GLU A 305 -7.72 37.92 2.95
CA GLU A 305 -8.23 36.81 2.14
C GLU A 305 -7.14 35.75 2.02
N LEU A 306 -7.49 34.50 2.33
CA LEU A 306 -6.61 33.35 2.22
C LEU A 306 -7.06 32.51 1.02
N ALA A 307 -6.13 32.15 0.14
CA ALA A 307 -6.44 31.32 -1.01
C ALA A 307 -6.86 29.92 -0.52
N PHE A 308 -8.06 29.50 -0.95
CA PHE A 308 -8.61 28.21 -0.58
C PHE A 308 -9.38 27.62 -1.77
N SER A 309 -9.10 26.38 -2.09
CA SER A 309 -9.68 25.70 -3.24
C SER A 309 -9.63 24.18 -3.06
N HIS A 310 -10.30 23.46 -3.96
CA HIS A 310 -10.27 22.00 -3.98
C HIS A 310 -8.86 21.39 -4.07
N GLU A 311 -7.85 22.11 -4.56
CA GLU A 311 -6.49 21.59 -4.75
C GLU A 311 -5.86 21.12 -3.43
N LEU A 312 -6.22 21.76 -2.31
CA LEU A 312 -5.76 21.39 -0.97
C LEU A 312 -6.37 20.08 -0.46
N LEU A 313 -7.42 19.58 -1.12
CA LEU A 313 -8.11 18.33 -0.77
C LEU A 313 -8.03 17.28 -1.89
N VAL A 314 -7.24 17.49 -2.94
CA VAL A 314 -7.11 16.50 -4.01
C VAL A 314 -6.43 15.23 -3.49
N GLY A 315 -7.14 14.11 -3.59
CA GLY A 315 -6.71 12.80 -3.08
C GLY A 315 -7.32 12.46 -1.72
N GLU A 316 -7.90 13.44 -1.02
CA GLU A 316 -8.64 13.23 0.22
C GLU A 316 -10.08 12.81 -0.06
N PRO A 317 -10.66 11.87 0.71
CA PRO A 317 -12.02 11.37 0.47
C PRO A 317 -13.08 12.48 0.42
N PHE A 318 -14.17 12.27 -0.32
CA PHE A 318 -15.31 13.17 -0.22
C PHE A 318 -15.95 13.10 1.16
N SER A 319 -16.04 14.25 1.83
CA SER A 319 -16.53 14.38 3.21
C SER A 319 -16.80 15.85 3.55
N ALA A 320 -17.40 16.06 4.72
CA ALA A 320 -17.25 17.31 5.45
C ALA A 320 -15.86 17.39 6.10
N TYR A 321 -15.29 18.60 6.05
CA TYR A 321 -14.03 19.00 6.67
C TYR A 321 -14.28 20.23 7.55
N GLN A 322 -13.49 20.35 8.61
CA GLN A 322 -13.42 21.56 9.42
C GLN A 322 -12.15 22.32 9.05
N VAL A 323 -12.27 23.62 8.81
CA VAL A 323 -11.14 24.49 8.46
C VAL A 323 -11.05 25.63 9.46
N PHE A 324 -9.87 25.87 10.02
CA PHE A 324 -9.62 27.04 10.88
C PHE A 324 -8.22 27.60 10.63
N ALA A 325 -8.06 28.89 10.88
CA ALA A 325 -6.76 29.55 10.88
C ALA A 325 -6.18 29.50 12.29
N ASP A 326 -4.87 29.36 12.41
CA ASP A 326 -4.20 29.23 13.68
C ASP A 326 -3.03 30.21 13.77
N LEU A 327 -3.09 31.14 14.71
CA LEU A 327 -1.99 32.03 14.99
C LEU A 327 -0.96 31.29 15.85
N ARG A 328 0.21 31.03 15.28
CA ARG A 328 1.29 30.25 15.90
C ARG A 328 1.71 30.85 17.23
N GLU A 329 2.17 29.98 18.14
CA GLU A 329 2.75 30.42 19.41
C GLU A 329 4.05 31.22 19.18
N ILE A 330 4.37 32.09 20.12
CA ILE A 330 5.63 32.83 20.19
C ILE A 330 6.19 32.69 21.61
N THR A 331 7.45 33.07 21.85
CA THR A 331 8.18 32.86 23.12
C THR A 331 7.35 33.18 24.37
N ASN A 332 6.51 34.21 24.32
CA ASN A 332 5.73 34.69 25.47
C ASN A 332 4.20 34.62 25.26
N ALA A 333 3.70 33.90 24.26
CA ALA A 333 2.25 33.79 24.05
C ALA A 333 1.83 32.47 23.38
N LEU A 334 0.73 31.90 23.88
CA LEU A 334 0.11 30.69 23.36
C LEU A 334 -0.38 30.86 21.92
N ARG A 335 -0.44 29.76 21.17
CA ARG A 335 -1.17 29.70 19.90
C ARG A 335 -2.67 29.96 20.09
N VAL A 336 -3.31 30.60 19.11
CA VAL A 336 -4.73 31.00 19.13
C VAL A 336 -5.42 30.56 17.84
N PRO A 337 -6.44 29.68 17.92
CA PRO A 337 -7.21 29.29 16.74
C PRO A 337 -8.36 30.27 16.45
N SER A 338 -8.77 30.37 15.20
CA SER A 338 -10.05 30.98 14.81
C SER A 338 -11.22 30.08 15.18
N ASN A 339 -12.46 30.55 14.97
CA ASN A 339 -13.59 29.64 14.86
C ASN A 339 -13.39 28.66 13.68
N PRO A 340 -13.86 27.40 13.79
CA PRO A 340 -13.87 26.48 12.67
C PRO A 340 -15.00 26.82 11.69
N VAL A 341 -14.75 26.59 10.40
CA VAL A 341 -15.71 26.66 9.31
C VAL A 341 -15.90 25.25 8.75
N ALA A 342 -17.16 24.81 8.60
CA ALA A 342 -17.47 23.54 7.96
C ALA A 342 -17.46 23.70 6.44
N VAL A 343 -16.71 22.83 5.76
CA VAL A 343 -16.55 22.83 4.30
C VAL A 343 -16.84 21.43 3.77
N THR A 344 -17.73 21.32 2.79
CA THR A 344 -18.00 20.04 2.12
C THR A 344 -17.18 19.93 0.83
N TRP A 345 -16.43 18.83 0.70
CA TRP A 345 -15.77 18.45 -0.55
C TRP A 345 -16.47 17.23 -1.14
N GLN A 346 -17.14 17.43 -2.28
CA GLN A 346 -17.86 16.38 -3.01
C GLN A 346 -18.12 16.82 -4.46
N LEU A 347 -18.26 15.85 -5.36
CA LEU A 347 -18.70 16.09 -6.74
C LEU A 347 -20.10 15.50 -6.94
N ASP A 348 -21.08 16.37 -7.16
CA ASP A 348 -22.44 15.97 -7.53
C ASP A 348 -22.59 15.73 -9.04
N ARG A 349 -23.80 15.37 -9.48
CA ARG A 349 -24.13 15.14 -10.89
C ARG A 349 -23.74 16.32 -11.79
N ASP A 350 -24.03 17.54 -11.37
CA ASP A 350 -23.82 18.73 -12.20
C ASP A 350 -22.33 19.09 -12.29
N ALA A 351 -21.60 18.95 -11.18
CA ALA A 351 -20.14 19.07 -11.16
C ALA A 351 -19.49 18.01 -12.06
N VAL A 352 -19.89 16.74 -11.94
CA VAL A 352 -19.37 15.66 -12.80
C VAL A 352 -19.70 15.91 -14.27
N THR A 353 -20.92 16.35 -14.59
CA THR A 353 -21.34 16.66 -15.96
C THR A 353 -20.47 17.77 -16.56
N ARG A 354 -20.21 18.85 -15.81
CA ARG A 354 -19.29 19.93 -16.24
C ARG A 354 -17.88 19.42 -16.47
N LEU A 355 -17.32 18.68 -15.50
CA LEU A 355 -15.96 18.14 -15.60
C LEU A 355 -15.80 17.19 -16.80
N VAL A 356 -16.82 16.39 -17.12
CA VAL A 356 -16.80 15.52 -18.30
C VAL A 356 -16.79 16.35 -19.59
N ARG A 357 -17.62 17.39 -19.69
CA ARG A 357 -17.62 18.30 -20.85
C ARG A 357 -16.27 19.00 -20.99
N ASP A 358 -15.75 19.56 -19.92
CA ASP A 358 -14.45 20.25 -19.91
C ASP A 358 -13.31 19.29 -20.28
N ALA A 359 -13.38 18.04 -19.84
CA ALA A 359 -12.41 17.01 -20.17
C ALA A 359 -12.48 16.56 -21.63
N ALA A 360 -13.68 16.43 -22.21
CA ALA A 360 -13.88 15.81 -23.52
C ALA A 360 -13.96 16.82 -24.68
N ASP A 361 -14.57 17.98 -24.47
CA ASP A 361 -14.91 18.94 -25.54
C ASP A 361 -13.80 19.97 -25.79
N LYS A 362 -12.93 20.20 -24.79
CA LYS A 362 -11.73 21.05 -24.91
C LYS A 362 -10.49 20.33 -24.39
N PRO A 363 -10.11 19.17 -24.96
CA PRO A 363 -9.06 18.35 -24.39
C PRO A 363 -7.70 19.03 -24.55
N LEU A 364 -7.14 19.54 -23.45
CA LEU A 364 -5.70 19.77 -23.37
C LEU A 364 -4.99 18.41 -23.44
N THR A 365 -3.91 18.31 -24.22
CA THR A 365 -3.26 17.01 -24.48
C THR A 365 -2.54 16.45 -23.25
N GLY A 366 -2.69 15.14 -23.02
CA GLY A 366 -1.92 14.37 -22.02
C GLY A 366 -2.21 14.72 -20.55
N ALA A 367 -1.14 14.80 -19.73
CA ALA A 367 -1.21 15.07 -18.28
C ALA A 367 -1.77 16.47 -17.92
N ARG A 368 -2.07 17.30 -18.92
CA ARG A 368 -2.56 18.68 -18.79
C ARG A 368 -4.09 18.77 -18.71
N ASN A 369 -4.82 17.68 -18.90
CA ASN A 369 -6.28 17.64 -18.73
C ASN A 369 -6.64 17.48 -17.25
N ALA A 370 -6.64 18.59 -16.51
CA ALA A 370 -6.92 18.62 -15.08
C ALA A 370 -8.34 18.11 -14.72
N PRO A 371 -9.42 18.45 -15.45
CA PRO A 371 -10.75 17.88 -15.19
C PRO A 371 -10.78 16.35 -15.27
N LEU A 372 -10.16 15.76 -16.30
CA LEU A 372 -10.08 14.31 -16.44
C LEU A 372 -9.25 13.67 -15.31
N LYS A 373 -8.15 14.31 -14.92
CA LYS A 373 -7.33 13.85 -13.79
C LYS A 373 -8.17 13.79 -12.50
N LEU A 374 -8.94 14.83 -12.22
CA LEU A 374 -9.81 14.88 -11.04
C LEU A 374 -10.86 13.77 -11.05
N LEU A 375 -11.54 13.56 -12.19
CA LEU A 375 -12.51 12.47 -12.36
C LEU A 375 -11.90 11.08 -12.12
N ARG A 376 -10.64 10.86 -12.56
CA ARG A 376 -9.92 9.59 -12.39
C ARG A 376 -9.50 9.33 -10.94
N ILE A 377 -9.10 10.37 -10.21
CA ILE A 377 -8.73 10.26 -8.79
C ILE A 377 -9.92 9.76 -7.97
N TYR A 378 -11.10 10.34 -8.21
CA TYR A 378 -12.32 10.06 -7.44
C TYR A 378 -13.25 9.04 -8.09
N LEU A 379 -12.78 8.29 -9.08
CA LEU A 379 -13.61 7.45 -9.95
C LEU A 379 -14.54 6.50 -9.19
N GLY A 380 -14.07 5.92 -8.07
CA GLY A 380 -14.88 5.05 -7.22
C GLY A 380 -15.97 5.79 -6.44
N GLU A 381 -15.67 7.01 -5.98
CA GLU A 381 -16.57 7.82 -5.15
C GLU A 381 -17.63 8.56 -5.99
N ILE A 382 -17.33 8.89 -7.26
CA ILE A 382 -18.28 9.53 -8.18
C ILE A 382 -19.17 8.54 -8.95
N ALA A 383 -19.15 7.25 -8.63
CA ALA A 383 -19.88 6.23 -9.42
C ALA A 383 -21.37 6.57 -9.56
N ASP A 384 -22.01 7.03 -8.48
CA ASP A 384 -23.44 7.37 -8.44
C ASP A 384 -23.72 8.68 -9.21
N PRO A 385 -23.05 9.82 -8.94
CA PRO A 385 -23.13 11.02 -9.78
C PRO A 385 -22.91 10.74 -11.26
N LEU A 386 -21.93 9.89 -11.58
CA LEU A 386 -21.58 9.56 -12.95
C LEU A 386 -22.66 8.73 -13.65
N ARG A 387 -23.33 7.81 -12.94
CA ARG A 387 -24.51 7.08 -13.46
C ARG A 387 -25.70 8.00 -13.72
N ALA A 388 -25.85 9.08 -12.94
CA ALA A 388 -26.93 10.04 -13.10
C ALA A 388 -26.75 11.04 -14.27
N VAL A 389 -25.56 11.14 -14.86
CA VAL A 389 -25.32 12.01 -16.03
C VAL A 389 -26.21 11.58 -17.21
N ASP A 390 -26.90 12.51 -17.86
CA ASP A 390 -27.65 12.20 -19.08
C ASP A 390 -26.70 12.21 -20.28
N ILE A 391 -26.43 11.02 -20.84
CA ILE A 391 -25.52 10.85 -21.98
C ILE A 391 -26.12 11.44 -23.26
N ALA A 392 -27.44 11.46 -23.41
CA ALA A 392 -28.09 11.97 -24.61
C ALA A 392 -27.93 13.49 -24.77
N ALA A 393 -27.71 14.20 -23.65
CA ALA A 393 -27.48 15.64 -23.60
C ALA A 393 -25.99 16.04 -23.72
N LEU A 394 -25.10 15.11 -24.11
CA LEU A 394 -23.66 15.33 -24.24
C LEU A 394 -23.21 15.27 -25.71
N SER A 395 -22.05 15.87 -25.99
CA SER A 395 -21.35 15.65 -27.27
C SER A 395 -20.98 14.16 -27.42
N PRO A 396 -20.72 13.66 -28.65
CA PRO A 396 -20.28 12.29 -28.85
C PRO A 396 -19.01 11.92 -28.05
N ALA A 397 -18.06 12.87 -27.92
CA ALA A 397 -16.83 12.67 -27.16
C ALA A 397 -17.11 12.57 -25.64
N ALA A 398 -17.92 13.48 -25.10
CA ALA A 398 -18.32 13.48 -23.69
C ALA A 398 -19.20 12.26 -23.34
N ALA A 399 -20.08 11.85 -24.23
CA ALA A 399 -20.89 10.64 -24.12
C ALA A 399 -20.02 9.37 -24.04
N LYS A 400 -19.03 9.25 -24.94
CA LYS A 400 -18.06 8.16 -24.92
C LYS A 400 -17.26 8.16 -23.61
N LEU A 401 -16.69 9.32 -23.22
CA LEU A 401 -15.93 9.44 -21.98
C LEU A 401 -16.76 9.04 -20.75
N THR A 402 -18.02 9.47 -20.67
CA THR A 402 -18.94 9.10 -19.58
C THR A 402 -19.13 7.59 -19.52
N THR A 403 -19.33 6.95 -20.66
CA THR A 403 -19.48 5.49 -20.77
C THR A 403 -18.23 4.74 -20.31
N ASP A 404 -17.06 5.22 -20.74
CA ASP A 404 -15.75 4.66 -20.36
C ASP A 404 -15.52 4.79 -18.85
N LEU A 405 -15.78 5.97 -18.28
CA LEU A 405 -15.65 6.23 -16.84
C LEU A 405 -16.65 5.40 -16.02
N ARG A 406 -17.91 5.20 -16.46
CA ARG A 406 -18.89 4.36 -15.75
C ARG A 406 -18.42 2.92 -15.64
N THR A 407 -17.96 2.37 -16.75
CA THR A 407 -17.41 1.01 -16.80
C THR A 407 -16.19 0.91 -15.89
N SER A 408 -15.30 1.92 -15.96
CA SER A 408 -14.10 1.98 -15.13
C SER A 408 -14.43 2.08 -13.62
N ALA A 409 -15.46 2.84 -13.23
CA ALA A 409 -15.91 2.95 -11.85
C ALA A 409 -16.42 1.60 -11.31
N GLY A 410 -17.15 0.83 -12.13
CA GLY A 410 -17.56 -0.54 -11.79
C GLY A 410 -16.37 -1.48 -11.56
N LEU A 411 -15.37 -1.40 -12.44
CA LEU A 411 -14.13 -2.20 -12.34
C LEU A 411 -13.26 -1.79 -11.15
N LYS A 412 -13.28 -0.52 -10.72
CA LYS A 412 -12.42 0.00 -9.65
C LYS A 412 -12.57 -0.73 -8.31
N LYS A 413 -13.71 -1.41 -8.10
CA LYS A 413 -13.96 -2.31 -6.94
C LYS A 413 -12.97 -3.48 -6.86
N LEU A 414 -12.43 -3.93 -8.00
CA LEU A 414 -11.42 -4.99 -8.05
C LEU A 414 -10.07 -4.54 -7.46
N ALA A 415 -9.63 -3.34 -7.85
CA ALA A 415 -8.36 -2.77 -7.42
C ALA A 415 -8.46 -1.23 -7.35
N PRO A 416 -8.71 -0.67 -6.14
CA PRO A 416 -8.96 0.77 -6.00
C PRO A 416 -7.70 1.61 -6.26
N LYS A 417 -6.51 1.06 -6.02
CA LYS A 417 -5.24 1.77 -6.21
C LYS A 417 -4.66 1.52 -7.61
N PRO A 418 -3.96 2.51 -8.21
CA PRO A 418 -3.18 2.29 -9.42
C PRO A 418 -2.08 1.23 -9.22
N GLY A 419 -1.78 0.47 -10.27
CA GLY A 419 -0.75 -0.57 -10.26
C GLY A 419 -1.10 -1.80 -11.08
N ARG A 420 -0.31 -2.86 -10.91
CA ARG A 420 -0.52 -4.14 -11.60
C ARG A 420 -1.79 -4.84 -11.11
N VAL A 421 -2.59 -5.32 -12.06
CA VAL A 421 -3.80 -6.10 -11.83
C VAL A 421 -3.79 -7.30 -12.77
N ASP A 422 -3.70 -8.51 -12.22
CA ASP A 422 -3.76 -9.74 -13.00
C ASP A 422 -5.20 -10.29 -12.97
N LEU A 423 -5.87 -10.34 -14.13
CA LEU A 423 -7.23 -10.88 -14.27
C LEU A 423 -7.20 -12.39 -14.46
N SER A 424 -8.01 -13.13 -13.69
CA SER A 424 -8.01 -14.58 -13.69
C SER A 424 -8.95 -15.15 -14.75
N LEU A 425 -8.39 -15.75 -15.79
CA LEU A 425 -9.14 -16.38 -16.86
C LEU A 425 -9.28 -17.89 -16.60
N SER A 426 -10.46 -18.33 -16.15
CA SER A 426 -10.76 -19.75 -16.00
C SER A 426 -10.95 -20.43 -17.34
N ILE A 427 -10.45 -21.67 -17.45
CA ILE A 427 -10.56 -22.49 -18.67
C ILE A 427 -11.06 -23.87 -18.27
N THR A 428 -12.25 -24.19 -18.77
CA THR A 428 -12.98 -25.42 -18.44
C THR A 428 -12.62 -26.56 -19.38
N PRO A 429 -12.92 -27.82 -19.03
CA PRO A 429 -12.62 -28.98 -19.87
C PRO A 429 -13.33 -29.00 -21.22
N ASP A 430 -14.46 -28.30 -21.36
CA ASP A 430 -15.20 -28.17 -22.63
C ASP A 430 -14.65 -27.04 -23.53
N GLY A 431 -13.63 -26.32 -23.08
CA GLY A 431 -12.96 -25.26 -23.85
C GLY A 431 -13.56 -23.87 -23.66
N LYS A 432 -14.58 -23.70 -22.81
CA LYS A 432 -15.08 -22.36 -22.46
C LYS A 432 -14.11 -21.66 -21.52
N PHE A 433 -13.96 -20.35 -21.71
CA PHE A 433 -13.16 -19.51 -20.84
C PHE A 433 -13.86 -18.20 -20.48
N GLN A 434 -13.71 -17.79 -19.21
CA GLN A 434 -14.35 -16.60 -18.63
C GLN A 434 -13.49 -16.03 -17.49
N PHE A 435 -13.67 -14.74 -17.20
CA PHE A 435 -13.05 -14.12 -16.03
C PHE A 435 -13.74 -14.55 -14.73
N ASN A 436 -12.96 -14.82 -13.69
CA ASN A 436 -13.49 -15.23 -12.37
C ASN A 436 -13.98 -14.04 -11.55
N GLU A 437 -13.48 -12.85 -11.85
CA GLU A 437 -13.77 -11.65 -11.10
C GLU A 437 -15.22 -11.21 -11.35
N ALA A 438 -16.08 -11.33 -10.33
CA ALA A 438 -17.47 -10.89 -10.39
C ALA A 438 -17.61 -9.42 -10.80
N ALA A 439 -16.63 -8.57 -10.45
CA ALA A 439 -16.60 -7.16 -10.86
C ALA A 439 -16.45 -7.00 -12.38
N VAL A 440 -15.70 -7.88 -13.05
CA VAL A 440 -15.56 -7.87 -14.52
C VAL A 440 -16.89 -8.27 -15.15
N ALA A 441 -17.49 -9.37 -14.69
CA ALA A 441 -18.80 -9.81 -15.17
C ALA A 441 -19.88 -8.73 -14.99
N ALA A 442 -19.92 -8.08 -13.82
CA ALA A 442 -20.88 -7.02 -13.51
C ALA A 442 -20.65 -5.76 -14.37
N ALA A 443 -19.40 -5.36 -14.62
CA ALA A 443 -19.07 -4.19 -15.43
C ALA A 443 -19.52 -4.33 -16.90
N PHE A 444 -19.68 -5.57 -17.39
CA PHE A 444 -20.13 -5.88 -18.74
C PHE A 444 -21.50 -6.58 -18.78
N ALA A 445 -22.27 -6.58 -17.70
CA ALA A 445 -23.56 -7.28 -17.66
C ALA A 445 -24.55 -6.80 -18.75
N ASP A 446 -24.55 -5.50 -19.03
CA ASP A 446 -25.41 -4.89 -20.06
C ASP A 446 -24.92 -5.13 -21.49
N ARG A 447 -23.73 -5.73 -21.65
CA ARG A 447 -23.08 -6.00 -22.95
C ARG A 447 -22.46 -7.39 -22.89
N ALA A 448 -23.21 -8.41 -23.32
CA ALA A 448 -22.76 -9.80 -23.34
C ALA A 448 -21.57 -10.01 -24.30
N LEU A 449 -20.38 -9.60 -23.86
CA LEU A 449 -19.12 -9.72 -24.59
C LEU A 449 -18.45 -11.04 -24.23
N PRO A 450 -17.84 -11.76 -25.19
CA PRO A 450 -16.97 -12.88 -24.88
C PRO A 450 -15.73 -12.41 -24.10
N ALA A 451 -15.06 -13.31 -23.39
CA ALA A 451 -13.94 -12.96 -22.51
C ALA A 451 -12.81 -12.16 -23.20
N ALA A 452 -12.45 -12.49 -24.45
CA ALA A 452 -11.48 -11.70 -25.22
C ALA A 452 -11.98 -10.27 -25.52
N GLY A 453 -13.29 -10.09 -25.74
CA GLY A 453 -13.91 -8.78 -25.91
C GLY A 453 -13.94 -7.97 -24.60
N GLN A 454 -14.22 -8.63 -23.47
CA GLN A 454 -14.13 -8.01 -22.14
C GLN A 454 -12.70 -7.57 -21.84
N LEU A 455 -11.70 -8.41 -22.12
CA LEU A 455 -10.28 -8.07 -21.93
C LEU A 455 -9.88 -6.85 -22.76
N ARG A 456 -10.26 -6.82 -24.05
CA ARG A 456 -10.00 -5.66 -24.92
C ARG A 456 -10.61 -4.38 -24.34
N ALA A 457 -11.84 -4.47 -23.83
CA ALA A 457 -12.51 -3.32 -23.21
C ALA A 457 -11.78 -2.87 -21.93
N VAL A 458 -11.36 -3.79 -21.05
CA VAL A 458 -10.57 -3.44 -19.85
C VAL A 458 -9.25 -2.79 -20.25
N LEU A 459 -8.54 -3.33 -21.24
CA LEU A 459 -7.28 -2.78 -21.73
C LEU A 459 -7.46 -1.36 -22.30
N ALA A 460 -8.57 -1.09 -23.00
CA ALA A 460 -8.88 0.27 -23.48
C ALA A 460 -9.10 1.26 -22.32
N LEU A 461 -9.58 0.79 -21.17
CA LEU A 461 -9.87 1.59 -19.98
C LEU A 461 -8.69 1.71 -19.01
N ARG A 462 -7.57 1.00 -19.24
CA ARG A 462 -6.43 0.91 -18.32
C ARG A 462 -5.90 2.27 -17.83
N HIS A 463 -5.91 3.28 -18.70
CA HIS A 463 -5.46 4.64 -18.38
C HIS A 463 -6.40 5.38 -17.42
N HIS A 464 -7.70 5.08 -17.46
CA HIS A 464 -8.66 5.63 -16.49
C HIS A 464 -8.56 4.91 -15.14
N LEU A 465 -8.25 3.61 -15.18
CA LEU A 465 -8.08 2.78 -14.00
C LEU A 465 -6.73 3.02 -13.30
N GLY A 466 -5.72 3.49 -14.04
CA GLY A 466 -4.34 3.53 -13.58
C GLY A 466 -3.75 2.13 -13.42
N TRP A 467 -4.23 1.18 -14.22
CA TRP A 467 -3.85 -0.22 -14.12
C TRP A 467 -2.82 -0.60 -15.17
N ASP A 468 -1.95 -1.52 -14.78
CA ASP A 468 -1.14 -2.33 -15.69
C ASP A 468 -1.73 -3.75 -15.68
N VAL A 469 -2.32 -4.19 -16.79
CA VAL A 469 -3.24 -5.34 -16.81
C VAL A 469 -2.52 -6.59 -17.28
N GLY A 470 -2.44 -7.60 -16.43
CA GLY A 470 -1.97 -8.94 -16.77
C GLY A 470 -3.11 -9.95 -16.85
N VAL A 471 -2.82 -11.14 -17.36
CA VAL A 471 -3.76 -12.26 -17.42
C VAL A 471 -3.17 -13.48 -16.72
N GLY A 472 -3.89 -13.97 -15.72
CA GLY A 472 -3.60 -15.21 -15.02
C GLY A 472 -4.49 -16.34 -15.54
N LEU A 473 -3.94 -17.37 -16.18
CA LEU A 473 -4.75 -18.52 -16.62
C LEU A 473 -5.10 -19.41 -15.43
N LYS A 474 -6.33 -19.92 -15.37
CA LYS A 474 -6.81 -20.85 -14.34
C LYS A 474 -7.47 -22.06 -15.00
N PRO A 475 -6.67 -22.94 -15.66
CA PRO A 475 -7.20 -24.18 -16.21
C PRO A 475 -7.61 -25.14 -15.10
N GLU A 476 -8.75 -25.78 -15.26
CA GLU A 476 -9.14 -26.91 -14.41
C GLU A 476 -8.22 -28.13 -14.65
N PRO A 477 -8.04 -29.04 -13.67
CA PRO A 477 -7.14 -30.18 -13.83
C PRO A 477 -7.44 -31.07 -15.04
N ALA A 478 -8.71 -31.20 -15.41
CA ALA A 478 -9.15 -32.00 -16.55
C ALA A 478 -9.03 -31.28 -17.90
N THR A 479 -8.68 -29.99 -17.93
CA THR A 479 -8.63 -29.16 -19.14
C THR A 479 -7.50 -29.61 -20.07
N PRO A 480 -7.80 -30.02 -21.31
CA PRO A 480 -6.78 -30.31 -22.32
C PRO A 480 -5.93 -29.07 -22.67
N LEU A 481 -4.63 -29.25 -22.91
CA LEU A 481 -3.71 -28.15 -23.24
C LEU A 481 -4.12 -27.43 -24.54
N ARG A 482 -4.72 -28.13 -25.52
CA ARG A 482 -5.32 -27.49 -26.71
C ARG A 482 -6.37 -26.43 -26.39
N HIS A 483 -7.13 -26.57 -25.30
CA HIS A 483 -8.12 -25.57 -24.89
C HIS A 483 -7.45 -24.36 -24.25
N ILE A 484 -6.31 -24.57 -23.58
CA ILE A 484 -5.45 -23.48 -23.09
C ILE A 484 -4.87 -22.70 -24.28
N VAL A 485 -4.37 -23.39 -25.30
CA VAL A 485 -3.89 -22.77 -26.55
C VAL A 485 -4.99 -21.98 -27.23
N ALA A 486 -6.19 -22.55 -27.38
CA ALA A 486 -7.32 -21.84 -27.97
C ALA A 486 -7.68 -20.54 -27.22
N ALA A 487 -7.64 -20.56 -25.88
CA ALA A 487 -7.85 -19.37 -25.06
C ALA A 487 -6.73 -18.33 -25.25
N LEU A 488 -5.47 -18.76 -25.32
CA LEU A 488 -4.32 -17.91 -25.62
C LEU A 488 -4.42 -17.27 -27.01
N ASP A 489 -4.83 -18.05 -28.00
CA ASP A 489 -5.01 -17.57 -29.38
C ASP A 489 -6.10 -16.50 -29.45
N ALA A 490 -7.21 -16.69 -28.72
CA ALA A 490 -8.31 -15.74 -28.63
C ALA A 490 -7.89 -14.37 -28.06
N ILE A 491 -6.92 -14.34 -27.12
CA ILE A 491 -6.42 -13.09 -26.52
C ILE A 491 -5.13 -12.59 -27.17
N SER A 492 -4.55 -13.36 -28.09
CA SER A 492 -3.26 -13.05 -28.71
C SER A 492 -3.17 -11.69 -29.42
N PRO A 493 -4.23 -11.15 -30.07
CA PRO A 493 -4.18 -9.81 -30.64
C PRO A 493 -3.98 -8.69 -29.61
N LEU A 494 -4.14 -9.00 -28.32
CA LEU A 494 -4.03 -8.07 -27.19
C LEU A 494 -2.68 -8.19 -26.46
N GLN A 495 -1.81 -9.13 -26.86
CA GLN A 495 -0.60 -9.49 -26.12
C GLN A 495 0.37 -8.31 -25.94
N ALA A 496 0.46 -7.42 -26.93
CA ALA A 496 1.32 -6.24 -26.86
C ALA A 496 0.86 -5.20 -25.82
N ASP A 497 -0.41 -5.22 -25.43
CA ASP A 497 -0.99 -4.31 -24.44
C ASP A 497 -1.00 -4.90 -23.01
N LEU A 498 -0.63 -6.17 -22.84
CA LEU A 498 -0.57 -6.83 -21.53
C LEU A 498 0.70 -6.47 -20.76
N ALA A 499 0.58 -6.39 -19.44
CA ALA A 499 1.68 -6.14 -18.50
C ALA A 499 2.80 -7.19 -18.59
N ALA A 500 2.43 -8.42 -18.92
CA ALA A 500 3.34 -9.56 -19.02
C ALA A 500 2.71 -10.68 -19.86
N THR A 501 3.53 -11.65 -20.26
CA THR A 501 3.07 -12.92 -20.80
C THR A 501 2.05 -13.56 -19.86
N PRO A 502 0.92 -14.09 -20.38
CA PRO A 502 -0.04 -14.81 -19.57
C PRO A 502 0.65 -15.92 -18.76
N SER A 503 0.29 -16.05 -17.49
CA SER A 503 0.95 -17.01 -16.60
C SER A 503 -0.01 -17.62 -15.60
N THR A 504 0.40 -18.67 -14.90
CA THR A 504 -0.36 -19.20 -13.78
C THR A 504 0.55 -19.69 -12.66
N PRO A 505 0.24 -19.37 -11.39
CA PRO A 505 0.89 -20.01 -10.27
C PRO A 505 0.34 -21.44 -10.11
N VAL A 506 1.25 -22.41 -10.05
CA VAL A 506 0.96 -23.80 -9.73
C VAL A 506 1.51 -24.10 -8.36
N PHE A 507 0.64 -24.59 -7.48
CA PHE A 507 0.98 -24.94 -6.11
C PHE A 507 1.32 -26.43 -6.01
N ASN A 508 2.22 -26.79 -5.09
CA ASN A 508 2.42 -28.19 -4.74
C ASN A 508 1.21 -28.76 -3.99
N ALA A 509 1.20 -30.08 -3.78
CA ALA A 509 0.10 -30.77 -3.10
C ALA A 509 -0.20 -30.22 -1.69
N ASP A 510 0.82 -29.74 -0.98
CA ASP A 510 0.70 -29.18 0.38
C ASP A 510 0.50 -27.65 0.39
N SER A 511 0.39 -26.99 -0.77
CA SER A 511 0.27 -25.54 -0.96
C SER A 511 1.37 -24.66 -0.31
N THR A 512 2.51 -25.24 0.06
CA THR A 512 3.64 -24.54 0.71
C THR A 512 4.64 -23.96 -0.29
N ALA A 513 4.73 -24.52 -1.50
CA ALA A 513 5.59 -24.06 -2.58
C ALA A 513 4.76 -23.80 -3.84
N PHE A 514 5.18 -22.84 -4.66
CA PHE A 514 4.54 -22.55 -5.93
C PHE A 514 5.56 -22.19 -7.00
N SER A 515 5.28 -22.58 -8.24
CA SER A 515 6.02 -22.15 -9.42
C SER A 515 5.12 -21.32 -10.33
N THR A 516 5.70 -20.36 -11.03
CA THR A 516 5.00 -19.60 -12.08
C THR A 516 5.24 -20.28 -13.42
N VAL A 517 4.15 -20.65 -14.08
CA VAL A 517 4.16 -21.16 -15.46
C VAL A 517 3.81 -20.02 -16.40
N SER A 518 4.72 -19.63 -17.27
CA SER A 518 4.49 -18.61 -18.30
C SER A 518 4.14 -19.27 -19.62
N PHE A 519 3.05 -18.88 -20.27
CA PHE A 519 2.58 -19.51 -21.50
C PHE A 519 3.17 -18.82 -22.72
N GLN A 520 4.06 -19.52 -23.44
CA GLN A 520 4.72 -19.01 -24.63
C GLN A 520 3.96 -19.44 -25.89
N ARG A 521 3.96 -18.57 -26.91
CA ARG A 521 3.39 -18.86 -28.25
C ARG A 521 4.44 -19.21 -29.29
N ALA A 522 5.68 -18.89 -29.00
CA ALA A 522 6.83 -19.19 -29.83
C ALA A 522 7.92 -19.82 -28.97
N VAL A 523 8.81 -20.55 -29.63
CA VAL A 523 10.00 -21.10 -28.99
C VAL A 523 10.88 -19.95 -28.51
N ILE A 524 11.36 -20.04 -27.27
CA ILE A 524 12.30 -19.07 -26.70
C ILE A 524 13.64 -19.75 -26.39
N PRO A 525 14.76 -19.01 -26.42
CA PRO A 525 16.04 -19.56 -26.00
C PRO A 525 16.00 -20.05 -24.55
N ALA A 526 16.48 -21.27 -24.35
CA ALA A 526 16.49 -21.95 -23.04
C ALA A 526 17.76 -22.80 -22.94
N ASN A 527 18.35 -22.91 -21.74
CA ASN A 527 19.48 -23.82 -21.52
C ASN A 527 19.02 -25.19 -21.00
N TRP A 528 17.73 -25.31 -20.68
CA TRP A 528 17.15 -26.55 -20.24
C TRP A 528 15.76 -26.74 -20.84
N LEU A 529 15.59 -27.86 -21.54
CA LEU A 529 14.36 -28.28 -22.19
C LEU A 529 13.81 -29.49 -21.44
N VAL A 530 12.53 -29.47 -21.13
CA VAL A 530 11.78 -30.63 -20.63
C VAL A 530 10.64 -30.88 -21.59
N ARG A 531 10.51 -32.11 -22.09
CA ARG A 531 9.41 -32.51 -22.96
C ARG A 531 8.49 -33.44 -22.20
N VAL A 532 7.20 -33.13 -22.22
CA VAL A 532 6.13 -33.93 -21.67
C VAL A 532 5.25 -34.39 -22.82
N SER A 533 5.08 -35.69 -22.95
CA SER A 533 4.31 -36.30 -24.06
C SER A 533 3.37 -37.37 -23.52
N LYS A 534 2.40 -37.77 -24.34
CA LYS A 534 1.45 -38.83 -24.01
C LYS A 534 1.48 -39.90 -25.10
N ASN A 535 1.88 -41.11 -24.74
CA ASN A 535 1.91 -42.26 -25.64
C ASN A 535 1.02 -43.37 -25.07
N ALA A 536 0.02 -43.82 -25.85
CA ALA A 536 -0.93 -44.86 -25.44
C ALA A 536 -1.56 -44.63 -24.05
N GLY A 537 -1.87 -43.38 -23.73
CA GLY A 537 -2.46 -42.98 -22.43
C GLY A 537 -1.45 -42.79 -21.29
N THR A 538 -0.18 -43.15 -21.49
CA THR A 538 0.89 -42.98 -20.49
C THR A 538 1.65 -41.69 -20.72
N VAL A 539 1.84 -40.88 -19.67
CA VAL A 539 2.62 -39.64 -19.71
C VAL A 539 4.11 -39.96 -19.60
N THR A 540 4.92 -39.45 -20.53
CA THR A 540 6.38 -39.62 -20.55
C THR A 540 7.10 -38.28 -20.40
N LEU A 541 8.31 -38.33 -19.82
CA LEU A 541 9.19 -37.19 -19.61
C LEU A 541 10.51 -37.41 -20.34
N ALA A 542 11.04 -36.38 -20.95
CA ALA A 542 12.41 -36.37 -21.47
C ALA A 542 13.05 -35.00 -21.26
N ALA A 543 14.38 -34.92 -21.13
CA ALA A 543 15.08 -33.65 -20.94
C ALA A 543 16.31 -33.50 -21.83
N ALA A 544 16.61 -32.27 -22.21
CA ALA A 544 17.85 -31.87 -22.88
C ALA A 544 18.41 -30.64 -22.19
N ARG A 545 19.72 -30.63 -21.88
CA ARG A 545 20.38 -29.50 -21.19
C ARG A 545 21.64 -29.09 -21.92
N ARG A 546 21.91 -27.78 -22.00
CA ARG A 546 23.22 -27.25 -22.37
C ARG A 546 23.95 -26.86 -21.10
N LEU A 547 25.11 -27.49 -20.90
CA LEU A 547 25.97 -27.19 -19.77
C LEU A 547 26.89 -26.01 -20.13
N PRO A 548 27.27 -25.19 -19.14
CA PRO A 548 28.28 -24.14 -19.35
C PRO A 548 29.57 -24.73 -19.90
N ASP A 549 30.19 -24.06 -20.87
CA ASP A 549 31.51 -24.44 -21.37
C ASP A 549 32.57 -24.10 -20.30
N PRO A 550 33.31 -25.09 -19.76
CA PRO A 550 34.37 -24.84 -18.78
C PRO A 550 35.47 -23.90 -19.30
N GLN A 551 35.65 -23.84 -20.63
CA GLN A 551 36.64 -22.98 -21.28
C GLN A 551 36.14 -21.55 -21.51
N ARG A 552 34.84 -21.28 -21.33
CA ARG A 552 34.23 -19.95 -21.51
C ARG A 552 33.30 -19.60 -20.34
N PRO A 553 33.86 -19.43 -19.12
CA PRO A 553 33.08 -19.08 -17.95
C PRO A 553 32.36 -17.73 -18.15
N GLY A 554 31.05 -17.69 -17.89
CA GLY A 554 30.23 -16.48 -17.97
C GLY A 554 29.40 -16.32 -19.26
N VAL A 555 29.58 -17.17 -20.28
CA VAL A 555 28.70 -17.20 -21.46
C VAL A 555 27.56 -18.20 -21.21
N GLU A 556 26.32 -17.70 -21.13
CA GLU A 556 25.14 -18.57 -21.03
C GLU A 556 24.96 -19.37 -22.34
N VAL A 557 25.16 -20.68 -22.27
CA VAL A 557 24.96 -21.56 -23.41
C VAL A 557 23.48 -21.97 -23.46
N MET A 558 22.72 -21.35 -24.37
CA MET A 558 21.30 -21.64 -24.60
C MET A 558 21.11 -22.44 -25.89
N PHE A 559 20.10 -23.30 -25.95
CA PHE A 559 19.56 -23.76 -27.22
C PHE A 559 18.91 -22.55 -27.92
N SER A 560 19.28 -22.28 -29.16
CA SER A 560 18.56 -21.34 -30.02
C SER A 560 17.24 -21.95 -30.48
N GLU A 561 16.34 -21.12 -31.00
CA GLU A 561 15.05 -21.55 -31.55
C GLU A 561 15.20 -22.68 -32.59
N ALA A 562 16.14 -22.55 -33.52
CA ALA A 562 16.41 -23.56 -34.54
C ALA A 562 16.96 -24.88 -33.98
N GLU A 563 17.66 -24.83 -32.84
CA GLU A 563 18.25 -26.00 -32.20
C GLU A 563 17.23 -26.77 -31.35
N ILE A 564 16.23 -26.10 -30.78
CA ILE A 564 15.24 -26.73 -29.89
C ILE A 564 14.48 -27.85 -30.61
N GLY A 565 14.09 -27.65 -31.87
CA GLY A 565 13.43 -28.69 -32.68
C GLY A 565 14.33 -29.89 -33.00
N ARG A 566 15.65 -29.77 -32.87
CA ARG A 566 16.65 -30.81 -33.15
C ARG A 566 17.37 -31.29 -31.89
N ALA A 567 16.96 -30.82 -30.71
CA ALA A 567 17.62 -31.14 -29.47
C ALA A 567 17.53 -32.65 -29.19
N ARG A 568 18.65 -33.23 -28.76
CA ARG A 568 18.69 -34.64 -28.34
C ARG A 568 18.20 -34.73 -26.90
N PHE A 569 17.02 -35.31 -26.71
CA PHE A 569 16.45 -35.53 -25.39
C PHE A 569 16.86 -36.89 -24.84
N THR A 570 17.07 -36.95 -23.54
CA THR A 570 17.25 -38.17 -22.76
C THR A 570 15.95 -38.48 -22.04
N ASP A 571 15.45 -39.70 -22.16
CA ASP A 571 14.23 -40.12 -21.49
C ASP A 571 14.42 -40.16 -19.97
N LEU A 572 13.40 -39.72 -19.25
CA LEU A 572 13.36 -39.72 -17.79
C LEU A 572 12.31 -40.73 -17.33
N PRO A 573 12.68 -41.74 -16.51
CA PRO A 573 11.75 -42.76 -16.04
C PRO A 573 10.65 -42.24 -15.10
N GLY A 574 10.66 -40.94 -14.76
CA GLY A 574 9.61 -40.28 -13.98
C GLY A 574 10.11 -39.04 -13.26
N ALA A 575 9.26 -38.51 -12.37
CA ALA A 575 9.55 -37.31 -11.58
C ALA A 575 10.81 -37.44 -10.70
N ALA A 576 11.14 -38.64 -10.21
CA ALA A 576 12.35 -38.87 -9.42
C ALA A 576 13.63 -38.59 -10.21
N ALA A 577 13.68 -38.97 -11.51
CA ALA A 577 14.82 -38.68 -12.37
C ALA A 577 14.96 -37.18 -12.67
N LEU A 578 13.83 -36.47 -12.82
CA LEU A 578 13.83 -35.01 -12.92
C LEU A 578 14.36 -34.35 -11.63
N ALA A 579 13.99 -34.87 -10.45
CA ALA A 579 14.51 -34.40 -9.17
C ALA A 579 16.02 -34.64 -9.03
N ALA A 580 16.54 -35.75 -9.54
CA ALA A 580 17.97 -36.05 -9.56
C ALA A 580 18.74 -35.07 -10.46
N LEU A 581 18.23 -34.78 -11.65
CA LEU A 581 18.83 -33.77 -12.55
C LEU A 581 18.88 -32.38 -11.91
N LEU A 582 17.85 -32.01 -11.15
CA LEU A 582 17.83 -30.76 -10.38
C LEU A 582 18.86 -30.72 -9.24
N ALA A 583 19.26 -31.88 -8.71
CA ALA A 583 20.21 -31.98 -7.61
C ALA A 583 21.68 -31.91 -8.07
N ASP A 584 21.97 -32.17 -9.35
CA ASP A 584 23.31 -32.21 -9.96
C ASP A 584 24.04 -30.86 -9.94
N ARG A 585 23.35 -29.73 -9.68
CA ARG A 585 23.90 -28.35 -9.56
C ARG A 585 24.76 -27.86 -10.74
N GLN A 586 24.80 -28.57 -11.86
CA GLN A 586 25.59 -28.18 -13.04
C GLN A 586 25.00 -26.99 -13.81
N LEU A 587 23.76 -26.60 -13.52
CA LEU A 587 23.11 -25.42 -14.06
C LEU A 587 22.98 -24.36 -12.97
N THR A 588 23.83 -23.33 -13.04
CA THR A 588 23.86 -22.22 -12.07
C THR A 588 22.66 -21.28 -12.20
N ALA A 589 22.08 -21.14 -13.39
CA ALA A 589 20.87 -20.34 -13.66
C ALA A 589 20.01 -21.02 -14.75
N PRO A 590 19.13 -21.98 -14.40
CA PRO A 590 18.31 -22.67 -15.38
C PRO A 590 17.23 -21.75 -15.95
N ARG A 591 17.23 -21.58 -17.28
CA ARG A 591 16.12 -21.04 -18.05
C ARG A 591 15.39 -22.20 -18.70
N LEU A 592 14.28 -22.59 -18.06
CA LEU A 592 13.56 -23.82 -18.36
C LEU A 592 12.41 -23.56 -19.35
N LEU A 593 12.42 -24.29 -20.46
CA LEU A 593 11.30 -24.39 -21.41
C LEU A 593 10.72 -25.80 -21.37
N VAL A 594 9.42 -25.88 -21.07
CA VAL A 594 8.61 -27.10 -21.12
C VAL A 594 7.88 -27.16 -22.45
N LEU A 595 8.08 -28.26 -23.18
CA LEU A 595 7.42 -28.58 -24.43
C LEU A 595 6.36 -29.64 -24.14
N ALA A 596 5.09 -29.35 -24.42
CA ALA A 596 3.99 -30.25 -24.05
C ALA A 596 3.06 -30.55 -25.23
N ALA A 597 2.62 -31.81 -25.33
CA ALA A 597 1.67 -32.24 -26.35
C ALA A 597 0.25 -31.65 -26.10
N PRO A 598 -0.50 -31.26 -27.13
CA PRO A 598 -1.79 -30.56 -26.99
C PRO A 598 -2.92 -31.41 -26.40
N ASP A 599 -2.79 -32.73 -26.41
CA ASP A 599 -3.78 -33.70 -25.91
C ASP A 599 -3.63 -34.00 -24.41
N LEU A 600 -2.51 -33.60 -23.79
CA LEU A 600 -2.33 -33.66 -22.34
C LEU A 600 -3.39 -32.84 -21.63
N ARG A 601 -3.83 -33.30 -20.46
CA ARG A 601 -4.64 -32.48 -19.53
C ARG A 601 -3.72 -31.67 -18.60
N TRP A 602 -4.22 -30.56 -18.07
CA TRP A 602 -3.45 -29.70 -17.17
C TRP A 602 -2.91 -30.45 -15.94
N GLY A 603 -3.72 -31.32 -15.34
CA GLY A 603 -3.28 -32.20 -14.24
C GLY A 603 -2.24 -33.23 -14.67
N GLU A 604 -2.34 -33.76 -15.89
CA GLU A 604 -1.38 -34.71 -16.46
C GLU A 604 -0.03 -34.05 -16.77
N LEU A 605 -0.02 -32.76 -17.12
CA LEU A 605 1.20 -31.96 -17.31
C LEU A 605 1.87 -31.61 -15.97
N THR A 606 1.09 -31.14 -14.99
CA THR A 606 1.65 -30.58 -13.75
C THR A 606 2.15 -31.65 -12.78
N ALA A 607 1.52 -32.83 -12.75
CA ALA A 607 1.94 -33.95 -11.89
C ALA A 607 3.42 -34.39 -12.10
N PRO A 608 3.89 -34.70 -13.32
CA PRO A 608 5.28 -35.10 -13.56
C PRO A 608 6.30 -33.96 -13.31
N LEU A 609 5.84 -32.70 -13.35
CA LEU A 609 6.67 -31.50 -13.10
C LEU A 609 6.73 -31.10 -11.62
N GLY A 610 6.13 -31.89 -10.72
CA GLY A 610 6.17 -31.68 -9.27
C GLY A 610 7.55 -31.30 -8.69
N PRO A 611 8.68 -31.92 -9.10
CA PRO A 611 10.01 -31.53 -8.63
C PRO A 611 10.38 -30.06 -8.90
N LEU A 612 9.92 -29.47 -10.01
CA LEU A 612 10.14 -28.06 -10.34
C LEU A 612 9.29 -27.15 -9.46
N ILE A 613 8.01 -27.54 -9.28
CA ILE A 613 7.03 -26.82 -8.45
C ILE A 613 7.46 -26.82 -6.98
N ASN A 614 7.92 -27.96 -6.46
CA ASN A 614 8.41 -28.11 -5.08
C ASN A 614 9.65 -27.26 -4.79
N ARG A 615 10.43 -26.91 -5.82
CA ARG A 615 11.58 -26.01 -5.71
C ARG A 615 11.25 -24.56 -6.09
N SER A 616 9.98 -24.25 -6.37
CA SER A 616 9.52 -22.94 -6.82
C SER A 616 10.29 -22.40 -8.04
N LEU A 617 10.70 -23.30 -8.94
CA LEU A 617 11.44 -22.94 -10.15
C LEU A 617 10.44 -22.51 -11.23
N PRO A 618 10.42 -21.24 -11.67
CA PRO A 618 9.54 -20.79 -12.74
C PRO A 618 9.94 -21.44 -14.06
N PHE A 619 8.96 -21.65 -14.95
CA PHE A 619 9.23 -22.20 -16.27
C PHE A 619 8.29 -21.66 -17.33
N ASP A 620 8.79 -21.64 -18.55
CA ASP A 620 8.05 -21.29 -19.74
C ASP A 620 7.42 -22.56 -20.34
N LEU A 621 6.16 -22.51 -20.74
CA LEU A 621 5.42 -23.62 -21.34
C LEU A 621 5.06 -23.27 -22.78
N LEU A 622 5.47 -24.14 -23.71
CA LEU A 622 5.06 -24.12 -25.10
C LEU A 622 4.30 -25.42 -25.41
N VAL A 623 3.08 -25.28 -25.90
CA VAL A 623 2.26 -26.41 -26.34
C VAL A 623 2.46 -26.58 -27.85
N GLN A 624 2.89 -27.77 -28.28
CA GLN A 624 3.18 -28.08 -29.68
C GLN A 624 2.88 -29.53 -30.04
#